data_AF-A0A971XWV4-F1
#
_entry.id   AF-A0A971XWV4-F1
#
_cell.length_a   1.000
_cell.length_b   1.000
_cell.length_c   1.000
_cell.angle_alpha   90.00
_cell.angle_beta   90.00
_cell.angle_gamma   90.00
#
_symmetry.space_group_name_H-M   'P 1'
#
loop_
_entity.id
_entity.type
_entity.pdbx_description
1 polymer ?
#
loop_
_entity_poly.entity_id
_entity_poly.type
_entity_poly.pdbx_seq_one_letter_code
_entity_poly.pdbx_strand_id
1 'polypeptide(L)' 'MGRSLKKGPFIDDHLRKKIKEMNEKGEKRVIRTWSRRSTIFPEMVGHTIAVHDGRRHVPVYIT' A
#
# COMPACT_ATOMS: atom_id res chain seq x y z
N MET A 1 -3.63 -0.87 -16.12
CA MET A 1 -2.35 -0.34 -16.63
C MET A 1 -1.22 -1.16 -16.03
N GLY A 2 -0.60 -2.04 -16.81
CA GLY A 2 0.55 -2.83 -16.37
C GLY A 2 1.85 -2.05 -16.57
N ARG A 3 2.74 -2.02 -15.58
CA ARG A 3 4.12 -1.56 -15.77
C ARG A 3 4.90 -2.62 -16.53
N SER A 4 5.91 -2.19 -17.30
CA SER A 4 6.83 -3.11 -17.97
C SER A 4 7.54 -4.01 -16.95
N LEU A 5 7.59 -5.32 -17.21
CA LEU A 5 8.25 -6.32 -16.36
C LEU A 5 9.72 -5.99 -16.07
N LYS A 6 10.44 -5.38 -17.02
CA LYS A 6 11.85 -4.98 -16.85
C LYS A 6 12.07 -3.93 -15.75
N LYS A 7 11.04 -3.15 -15.40
CA LYS A 7 11.12 -2.05 -14.41
C LYS A 7 10.86 -2.50 -12.97
N GLY A 8 10.51 -3.78 -12.78
CA GLY A 8 10.20 -4.36 -11.47
C GLY A 8 8.91 -3.85 -10.82
N PRO A 9 8.57 -4.41 -9.65
CA PRO A 9 7.45 -3.97 -8.82
C PRO A 9 7.62 -2.49 -8.43
N PHE A 10 6.50 -1.79 -8.33
CA PHE A 10 6.50 -0.36 -7.99
C PHE A 10 5.67 -0.10 -6.76
N ILE A 11 6.16 0.78 -5.91
CA ILE A 11 5.42 1.36 -4.81
C ILE A 11 5.63 2.88 -4.84
N ASP A 12 4.56 3.63 -4.59
CA ASP A 12 4.70 5.07 -4.42
C ASP A 12 5.43 5.37 -3.10
N ASP A 13 6.37 6.34 -3.14
CA ASP A 13 7.25 6.65 -2.00
C ASP A 13 6.49 7.04 -0.73
N HIS A 14 5.37 7.75 -0.87
CA HIS A 14 4.52 8.12 0.27
C HIS A 14 3.86 6.91 0.94
N LEU A 15 3.52 5.87 0.16
CA LEU A 15 2.94 4.64 0.69
C LEU A 15 4.02 3.82 1.39
N ARG A 16 5.18 3.67 0.73
CA ARG A 16 6.35 2.98 1.28
C ARG A 16 6.79 3.57 2.61
N LYS A 17 6.89 4.90 2.70
CA LYS A 17 7.30 5.59 3.92
C LYS A 17 6.36 5.30 5.10
N LYS A 18 5.04 5.37 4.87
CA LYS A 18 4.03 5.08 5.92
C LYS A 18 4.12 3.65 6.43
N ILE A 19 4.30 2.69 5.53
CA ILE A 19 4.41 1.27 5.91
C ILE A 19 5.68 1.04 6.72
N LYS A 20 6.80 1.62 6.29
CA LYS A 20 8.07 1.50 7.01
C LYS A 20 7.96 2.08 8.43
N GLU A 21 7.41 3.28 8.56
CA GLU A 21 7.19 3.91 9.88
C GLU A 21 6.26 3.09 10.78
N MET A 22 5.24 2.45 10.21
CA MET A 22 4.31 1.62 10.97
C MET A 22 4.91 0.29 11.39
N ASN A 23 5.72 -0.32 10.53
CA ASN A 23 6.49 -1.53 10.87
C ASN A 23 7.51 -1.25 11.98
N GLU A 24 8.20 -0.10 11.93
CA GLU A 24 9.13 0.31 12.99
C GLU A 24 8.42 0.54 14.33
N LYS A 25 7.17 1.03 14.31
CA LYS A 25 6.36 1.25 15.53
C LYS A 25 5.56 0.03 15.99
N GLY A 26 5.43 -1.00 15.15
CA GLY A 26 4.55 -2.15 15.41
C GLY A 26 3.06 -1.80 15.43
N GLU A 27 2.65 -0.67 14.87
CA GLU A 27 1.26 -0.20 14.88
C GLU A 27 0.48 -0.69 13.67
N LYS A 28 -0.73 -1.22 13.87
CA LYS A 28 -1.64 -1.67 12.80
C LYS A 28 -2.82 -0.70 12.64
N ARG A 29 -2.54 0.43 11.99
CA ARG A 29 -3.54 1.47 11.66
C ARG A 29 -4.00 1.38 10.22
N VAL A 30 -5.18 1.94 9.92
CA VAL A 30 -5.68 1.98 8.55
C VAL A 30 -4.94 3.03 7.75
N ILE A 31 -4.24 2.62 6.68
CA ILE A 31 -3.52 3.53 5.77
C ILE A 31 -4.43 3.91 4.61
N ARG A 32 -4.75 5.20 4.47
CA ARG A 32 -5.45 5.70 3.28
C ARG A 32 -4.47 5.93 2.13
N THR A 33 -4.80 5.41 0.96
CA THR A 33 -4.02 5.57 -0.27
C THR A 33 -4.91 5.91 -1.48
N TRP A 34 -4.42 6.83 -2.30
CA TRP A 34 -4.93 7.08 -3.65
C TRP A 34 -4.12 6.32 -4.71
N SER A 35 -2.96 5.77 -4.32
CA SER A 35 -2.13 4.97 -5.21
C SER A 35 -2.69 3.57 -5.37
N ARG A 36 -3.54 3.42 -6.39
CA ARG A 36 -4.04 2.13 -6.89
C ARG A 36 -3.06 1.40 -7.81
N ARG A 37 -1.89 2.00 -8.07
CA ARG A 37 -0.86 1.46 -8.98
C ARG A 37 0.31 0.78 -8.26
N SER A 38 0.35 0.91 -6.93
CA SER A 38 1.38 0.29 -6.10
C SER A 38 1.15 -1.22 -6.04
N THR A 39 2.24 -1.97 -6.15
CA THR A 39 2.28 -3.42 -5.97
C THR A 39 2.34 -3.71 -4.47
N ILE A 40 1.77 -4.83 -4.05
CA ILE A 40 1.86 -5.27 -2.66
C ILE A 40 3.26 -5.83 -2.40
N PHE A 41 3.92 -5.31 -1.37
CA PHE A 41 5.22 -5.80 -0.89
C PHE A 41 5.03 -6.64 0.38
N PRO A 42 5.94 -7.60 0.68
CA PRO A 42 5.85 -8.41 1.90
C PRO A 42 5.75 -7.61 3.20
N GLU A 43 6.37 -6.43 3.24
CA GLU A 43 6.30 -5.48 4.38
C GLU A 43 4.88 -4.96 4.67
N MET A 44 3.95 -5.10 3.72
CA MET A 44 2.54 -4.67 3.87
C MET A 44 1.64 -5.74 4.49
N VAL A 45 2.13 -6.98 4.65
CA VAL A 45 1.33 -8.07 5.20
C VAL A 45 0.87 -7.73 6.63
N GLY A 46 -0.39 -7.99 6.93
CA GLY A 46 -1.01 -7.65 8.22
C GLY A 46 -1.43 -6.19 8.36
N HIS A 47 -1.32 -5.37 7.31
CA HIS A 47 -1.81 -3.99 7.29
C HIS A 47 -3.18 -3.89 6.62
N THR A 48 -4.00 -2.96 7.10
CA THR A 48 -5.26 -2.59 6.44
C THR A 48 -5.03 -1.32 5.62
N ILE A 49 -5.15 -1.44 4.31
CA ILE A 49 -4.98 -0.32 3.38
C ILE A 49 -6.34 0.06 2.80
N ALA A 50 -6.76 1.31 3.05
CA ALA A 50 -7.95 1.88 2.48
C ALA A 50 -7.63 2.50 1.11
N VAL A 51 -7.97 1.78 0.04
CA VAL A 51 -7.66 2.14 -1.36
C VAL A 51 -8.80 2.94 -1.98
N HIS A 52 -8.47 4.06 -2.62
CA HIS A 52 -9.47 4.89 -3.31
C HIS A 52 -9.95 4.24 -4.62
N ASP A 53 -11.27 3.99 -4.74
CA ASP A 53 -11.90 3.39 -5.92
C ASP A 53 -12.40 4.42 -6.95
N GLY A 54 -12.40 5.71 -6.61
CA GLY A 54 -12.97 6.80 -7.41
C GLY A 54 -14.13 7.54 -6.72
N ARG A 55 -14.76 6.91 -5.72
CA ARG A 55 -15.85 7.47 -4.93
C ARG A 55 -15.55 7.44 -3.43
N ARG A 56 -14.95 6.37 -2.93
CA ARG A 56 -14.64 6.15 -1.52
C ARG A 56 -13.33 5.39 -1.32
N HIS A 57 -12.85 5.36 -0.08
CA HIS A 57 -11.72 4.51 0.29
C HIS A 57 -12.26 3.18 0.79
N VAL A 58 -11.93 2.10 0.07
CA VAL A 58 -12.33 0.73 0.42
C VAL A 58 -11.23 0.10 1.26
N PRO A 59 -11.50 -0.29 2.53
CA PRO A 59 -10.51 -0.96 3.37
C PRO A 59 -10.25 -2.38 2.86
N VAL A 60 -8.99 -2.69 2.60
CA VAL A 60 -8.52 -4.01 2.19
C VAL A 60 -7.48 -4.48 3.19
N TYR A 61 -7.71 -5.64 3.80
CA TYR A 61 -6.73 -6.28 4.67
C TYR A 61 -5.79 -7.16 3.83
N ILE A 62 -4.49 -6.98 3.99
CA ILE A 62 -3.47 -7.72 3.25
C ILE A 62 -3.07 -8.95 4.06
N THR A 63 -3.25 -10.13 3.46
CA THR A 63 -2.95 -11.44 4.04
C THR A 63 -1.61 -11.97 3.55
#